data_AF-A0A8J6YMW3-F1
#
_entry.id   AF-A0A8J6YMW3-F1
#
_cell.length_a   1.000
_cell.length_b   1.000
_cell.length_c   1.000
_cell.angle_alpha   90.00
_cell.angle_beta   90.00
_cell.angle_gamma   90.00
#
_symmetry.space_group_name_H-M   'P 1'
#
loop_
_entity.id
_entity.type
_entity.pdbx_description
1 polymer ?
#
loop_
_entity_poly.entity_id
_entity_poly.type
_entity_poly.pdbx_seq_one_letter_code
_entity_poly.pdbx_strand_id
1 'polypeptide(L)'
;MAWTEDSYLTREEYDRLAPDDRTLHDLIMAARKNDWEKGDELLKQVDFPPEALMALRRVKGADYIRDLGVRTQTAETKYGRNWLEA
;
A
#
# COMPACT_ATOMS: atom_id res chain seq x y z
N MET A 1 -11.58 -7.47 8.48
CA MET A 1 -12.73 -6.88 7.77
C MET A 1 -13.95 -7.74 7.96
N ALA A 2 -15.01 -7.21 8.57
CA ALA A 2 -16.30 -7.88 8.54
C ALA A 2 -16.86 -7.67 7.12
N TRP A 3 -16.72 -8.68 6.27
CA TRP A 3 -17.67 -8.92 5.20
C TRP A 3 -19.05 -8.98 5.87
N THR A 4 -19.81 -7.90 5.81
CA THR A 4 -21.24 -7.97 6.14
C THR A 4 -21.92 -8.49 4.88
N GLU A 5 -22.74 -9.52 5.00
CA GLU A 5 -23.53 -10.12 3.91
C GLU A 5 -24.44 -9.11 3.16
N ASP A 6 -24.48 -7.85 3.59
CA ASP A 6 -25.24 -6.72 3.04
C ASP A 6 -24.51 -5.83 2.01
N SER A 7 -23.31 -6.21 1.55
CA SER A 7 -22.64 -5.46 0.47
C SER A 7 -23.32 -5.70 -0.87
N TYR A 8 -23.75 -4.62 -1.55
CA TYR A 8 -24.24 -4.66 -2.94
C TYR A 8 -23.13 -4.93 -3.97
N LEU A 9 -21.87 -4.94 -3.54
CA LEU A 9 -20.72 -5.31 -4.37
C LEU A 9 -20.38 -6.78 -4.15
N THR A 10 -20.18 -7.51 -5.25
CA THR A 10 -19.55 -8.84 -5.22
C THR A 10 -18.13 -8.73 -4.69
N ARG A 11 -17.56 -9.86 -4.27
CA ARG A 11 -16.18 -9.91 -3.78
C ARG A 11 -15.17 -9.43 -4.80
N GLU A 12 -15.40 -9.77 -6.05
CA GLU A 12 -14.56 -9.36 -7.16
C GLU A 12 -14.65 -7.85 -7.43
N GLU A 13 -15.85 -7.26 -7.32
CA GLU A 13 -16.02 -5.80 -7.45
C GLU A 13 -15.43 -5.03 -6.28
N TYR A 14 -15.54 -5.57 -5.07
CA TYR A 14 -14.93 -5.01 -3.87
C TYR A 14 -13.40 -5.04 -3.99
N ASP A 15 -12.83 -6.20 -4.31
CA ASP A 15 -11.39 -6.38 -4.50
C ASP A 15 -10.88 -5.53 -5.68
N ARG A 16 -11.71 -5.24 -6.69
CA ARG A 16 -11.37 -4.30 -7.77
C ARG A 16 -11.35 -2.84 -7.30
N LEU A 17 -12.31 -2.44 -6.46
CA LEU A 17 -12.44 -1.06 -5.98
C LEU A 17 -11.46 -0.72 -4.87
N ALA A 18 -11.08 -1.71 -4.07
CA ALA A 18 -10.21 -1.56 -2.93
C ALA A 18 -9.25 -2.76 -2.82
N PRO A 19 -8.31 -2.91 -3.79
CA PRO A 19 -7.45 -4.10 -3.91
C PRO A 19 -6.58 -4.35 -2.67
N ASP A 20 -6.30 -3.31 -1.89
CA ASP A 20 -5.50 -3.42 -0.67
C ASP A 20 -6.32 -3.35 0.61
N ASP A 21 -7.66 -3.26 0.59
CA ASP A 21 -8.42 -2.96 1.82
C ASP A 21 -8.19 -3.99 2.91
N ARG A 22 -8.06 -5.27 2.52
CA ARG A 22 -7.68 -6.34 3.45
C ARG A 22 -6.26 -6.20 3.94
N THR A 23 -5.32 -5.96 3.04
CA THR A 23 -3.89 -5.82 3.34
C THR A 23 -3.63 -4.63 4.26
N LEU A 24 -4.29 -3.49 4.00
CA LEU A 24 -4.26 -2.27 4.80
C LEU A 24 -4.91 -2.51 6.17
N HIS A 25 -6.06 -3.18 6.22
CA HIS A 25 -6.68 -3.55 7.48
C HIS A 25 -5.75 -4.43 8.33
N ASP A 26 -5.16 -5.47 7.74
CA ASP A 26 -4.26 -6.38 8.44
C ASP A 26 -2.96 -5.69 8.86
N LEU A 27 -2.45 -4.75 8.04
CA LEU A 27 -1.30 -3.91 8.36
C LEU A 27 -1.58 -3.04 9.59
N ILE A 28 -2.74 -2.36 9.62
CA ILE A 28 -3.18 -1.54 10.76
C ILE A 28 -3.30 -2.42 12.01
N MET A 29 -3.83 -3.63 11.88
CA MET A 29 -3.99 -4.56 13.00
C MET A 29 -2.64 -5.09 13.49
N ALA A 30 -1.68 -5.37 12.61
CA ALA A 30 -0.32 -5.75 12.97
C ALA A 30 0.39 -4.61 13.73
N ALA A 31 0.30 -3.38 13.22
CA ALA A 31 0.84 -2.18 13.88
C ALA A 31 0.23 -1.97 15.28
N ARG A 32 -1.10 -2.12 15.44
CA ARG A 32 -1.78 -2.03 16.75
C ARG A 32 -1.32 -3.08 17.75
N LYS A 33 -0.85 -4.23 17.28
CA LYS A 33 -0.31 -5.33 18.11
C LYS A 33 1.21 -5.24 18.30
N ASN A 34 1.87 -4.22 17.75
CA ASN A 34 3.33 -4.09 17.67
C ASN A 34 4.01 -5.29 16.98
N ASP A 35 3.29 -5.94 16.06
CA ASP A 35 3.80 -7.04 15.25
C ASP A 35 4.52 -6.46 14.02
N TRP A 36 5.73 -5.94 14.25
CA TRP A 36 6.49 -5.20 13.25
C TRP A 36 6.95 -6.08 12.09
N GLU A 37 7.29 -7.34 12.36
CA GLU A 37 7.68 -8.31 11.33
C GLU A 37 6.53 -8.51 10.34
N LYS A 38 5.33 -8.82 10.85
CA LYS A 38 4.13 -8.94 10.01
C LYS A 38 3.75 -7.62 9.35
N GLY A 39 3.93 -6.50 10.04
CA GLY A 39 3.71 -5.16 9.50
C GLY A 39 4.56 -4.91 8.26
N ASP A 40 5.86 -5.19 8.32
CA ASP A 40 6.80 -5.01 7.21
C ASP A 40 6.48 -5.93 6.02
N GLU A 41 6.08 -7.18 6.28
CA GLU A 41 5.63 -8.11 5.23
C GLU A 41 4.38 -7.61 4.52
N LEU A 42 3.41 -7.09 5.26
CA LEU A 42 2.15 -6.57 4.70
C LEU A 42 2.38 -5.25 3.95
N LEU A 43 3.26 -4.39 4.47
CA LEU A 43 3.58 -3.10 3.85
C LEU A 43 4.11 -3.26 2.42
N LYS A 44 4.93 -4.28 2.17
CA LYS A 44 5.48 -4.62 0.84
C LYS A 44 4.42 -5.13 -0.16
N GLN A 45 3.23 -5.47 0.32
CA GLN A 45 2.14 -6.01 -0.51
C GLN A 45 1.11 -4.95 -0.91
N VAL A 46 1.07 -3.81 -0.21
CA VAL A 46 0.15 -2.70 -0.49
C VAL A 46 0.52 -2.03 -1.81
N ASP A 47 -0.46 -1.84 -2.70
CA ASP A 47 -0.36 -0.97 -3.87
C ASP A 47 -0.74 0.46 -3.52
N PHE A 48 0.25 1.21 -3.03
CA PHE A 48 0.04 2.60 -2.63
C PHE A 48 -0.33 3.47 -3.84
N PRO A 49 -1.28 4.41 -3.68
CA PRO A 49 -1.54 5.42 -4.70
C PRO A 49 -0.25 6.19 -5.05
N PRO A 50 0.00 6.51 -6.34
CA PRO A 50 1.17 7.27 -6.76
C PRO A 50 1.39 8.56 -5.96
N GLU A 51 0.31 9.27 -5.62
CA GLU A 51 0.36 10.52 -4.86
C GLU A 51 0.85 10.30 -3.43
N ALA A 52 0.47 9.19 -2.80
CA ALA A 52 0.94 8.82 -1.46
C ALA A 52 2.45 8.51 -1.48
N LEU A 53 2.91 7.77 -2.50
CA LEU A 53 4.32 7.49 -2.72
C LEU A 53 5.14 8.77 -2.99
N MET A 54 4.59 9.69 -3.78
CA MET A 54 5.21 11.01 -4.02
C MET A 54 5.28 11.85 -2.74
N ALA A 55 4.22 11.85 -1.93
CA ALA A 55 4.22 12.54 -0.64
C ALA A 55 5.26 11.92 0.30
N LEU A 56 5.35 10.59 0.36
CA LEU A 56 6.34 9.88 1.16
C LEU A 56 7.77 10.22 0.72
N ARG A 57 8.03 10.27 -0.60
CA ARG A 57 9.34 10.65 -1.15
C ARG A 57 9.72 12.06 -0.73
N ARG A 58 8.80 13.01 -0.78
CA ARG A 58 9.04 14.40 -0.38
C ARG A 58 9.38 14.54 1.10
N VAL A 59 8.82 13.70 1.97
CA VAL A 59 8.99 13.78 3.42
C VAL A 59 10.19 12.98 3.91
N LYS A 60 10.45 11.81 3.31
CA LYS A 60 11.45 10.83 3.80
C LYS A 60 12.62 10.60 2.84
N GLY A 61 12.52 11.06 1.61
CA GLY A 61 13.52 10.81 0.56
C GLY A 61 13.26 9.51 -0.20
N ALA A 62 13.97 9.37 -1.32
CA ALA A 62 13.86 8.20 -2.19
C ALA A 62 14.46 6.94 -1.58
N ASP A 63 15.58 7.06 -0.86
CA ASP A 63 16.26 5.91 -0.23
C ASP A 63 15.38 5.23 0.82
N TYR A 64 14.62 6.02 1.59
CA TYR A 64 13.64 5.46 2.52
C TYR A 64 12.60 4.57 1.83
N ILE A 65 12.11 4.96 0.66
CA ILE A 65 11.15 4.15 -0.10
C ILE A 65 11.80 2.87 -0.63
N ARG A 66 13.06 2.96 -1.08
CA ARG A 66 13.83 1.79 -1.53
C ARG A 66 14.04 0.80 -0.39
N ASP A 67 14.41 1.29 0.78
CA ASP A 67 14.63 0.46 1.97
C ASP A 67 13.35 -0.24 2.45
N LEU A 68 12.20 0.44 2.34
CA LEU A 68 10.91 -0.17 2.67
C LEU A 68 10.51 -1.31 1.71
N GLY A 69 10.98 -1.29 0.45
CA GLY A 69 10.68 -2.31 -0.55
C GLY A 69 9.19 -2.37 -0.94
N VAL A 70 8.47 -1.25 -0.84
CA VAL A 70 7.07 -1.14 -1.27
C VAL A 70 6.93 -1.25 -2.78
N ARG A 71 5.73 -1.60 -3.26
CA ARG A 71 5.41 -1.62 -4.69
C ARG A 71 5.36 -0.19 -5.23
N THR A 72 5.99 0.02 -6.40
CA THR A 72 6.16 1.36 -7.01
C THR A 72 5.65 1.44 -8.44
N GLN A 73 5.11 0.34 -8.99
CA GLN A 73 4.73 0.24 -10.41
C GLN A 73 3.70 1.30 -10.83
N THR A 74 2.75 1.62 -9.96
CA THR A 74 1.75 2.68 -10.19
C THR A 74 2.40 4.07 -10.25
N ALA A 75 3.36 4.35 -9.37
CA ALA A 75 4.13 5.60 -9.38
C ALA A 75 5.06 5.70 -10.60
N GLU A 76 5.72 4.61 -10.98
CA GLU A 76 6.55 4.54 -12.19
C GLU A 76 5.74 4.82 -13.46
N THR A 77 4.50 4.32 -13.51
CA THR A 77 3.58 4.56 -14.63
C THR A 77 3.20 6.04 -14.71
N LYS A 78 2.99 6.71 -13.58
CA LYS A 78 2.54 8.11 -13.53
C LYS A 78 3.68 9.14 -13.66
N TYR A 79 4.80 8.90 -12.99
CA TYR A 79 5.91 9.87 -12.86
C TYR A 79 7.17 9.47 -13.64
N GLY A 80 7.16 8.30 -14.28
CA GLY A 80 8.30 7.74 -14.99
C GLY A 80 9.17 6.83 -14.10
N ARG A 81 9.92 5.91 -14.72
CA ARG A 81 10.74 4.92 -14.01
C ARG A 81 11.83 5.53 -13.11
N ASN A 82 12.26 6.74 -13.42
CA ASN A 82 13.34 7.42 -12.70
C ASN A 82 12.82 8.32 -11.56
N TRP A 83 11.54 8.19 -11.16
CA TRP A 83 10.93 9.08 -10.16
C TRP A 83 11.58 9.00 -8.77
N LEU A 84 12.32 7.92 -8.47
CA LEU A 84 13.14 7.77 -7.27
C LEU A 84 14.60 8.25 -7.48
N GLU A 85 15.04 8.49 -8.71
CA GLU A 85 16.41 8.92 -9.05
C GLU A 85 16.55 10.43 -9.22
N ALA A 86 15.45 11.11 -9.53
CA ALA A 86 15.33 12.57 -9.49
C ALA A 86 15.36 13.10 -8.06
#